data_AF-A0A7J3I097-F1
#
_entry.id   AF-A0A7J3I097-F1
#
_cell.length_a   1.000
_cell.length_b   1.000
_cell.length_c   1.000
_cell.angle_alpha   90.00
_cell.angle_beta   90.00
_cell.angle_gamma   90.00
#
_symmetry.space_group_name_H-M   'P 1'
#
loop_
_entity.id
_entity.type
_entity.pdbx_description
1 polymer ?
#
loop_
_entity_poly.entity_id
_entity_poly.type
_entity_poly.pdbx_seq_one_letter_code
_entity_poly.pdbx_strand_id
1 'polypeptide(L)'
;MEAYTEDELEEKVRLADGAVKRHGGEELGEKIEDGNIARWHYEKHGFWQNWHALWNIAGPGCVPCSTEHHVPIHRMPDMFRAFEKWEEENRSLLEKAGAFSGVSTTILCGHTTVEVDSGLVVWDRPELRSLNKQLWISQMHMVIKNGGMPYMTGELYSQALVDAAAFPEPYFELLRTLKRTLDPNRILSPGKYRL
;
A
#
# COMPACT_ATOMS: atom_id res chain seq x y z
N MET A 1 5.77 20.45 1.66
CA MET A 1 5.83 21.92 1.57
C MET A 1 6.20 22.26 0.14
N GLU A 2 5.35 22.97 -0.59
CA GLU A 2 5.71 23.44 -1.93
C GLU A 2 6.59 24.68 -1.78
N ALA A 3 7.60 24.85 -2.64
CA ALA A 3 8.45 26.05 -2.71
C ALA A 3 8.30 26.67 -4.10
N TYR A 4 8.12 27.99 -4.15
CA TYR A 4 7.93 28.72 -5.41
C TYR A 4 9.12 29.62 -5.77
N THR A 5 10.10 29.75 -4.87
CA THR A 5 11.37 30.44 -5.08
C THR A 5 12.53 29.63 -4.49
N GLU A 6 13.75 29.95 -4.91
CA GLU A 6 14.97 29.31 -4.37
C GLU A 6 15.15 29.60 -2.88
N ASP A 7 15.00 30.88 -2.47
CA ASP A 7 15.09 31.27 -1.05
C ASP A 7 14.05 30.54 -0.19
N GLU A 8 12.83 30.34 -0.70
CA GLU A 8 11.82 29.54 -0.02
C GLU A 8 12.22 28.08 0.10
N LEU A 9 12.83 27.51 -0.94
CA LEU A 9 13.30 26.13 -0.94
C LEU A 9 14.40 25.94 0.10
N GLU A 10 15.42 26.80 0.10
CA GLU A 10 16.54 26.76 1.06
C GLU A 10 16.04 26.84 2.51
N GLU A 11 15.11 27.76 2.81
CA GLU A 11 14.54 27.89 4.14
C GLU A 11 13.73 26.65 4.54
N LYS A 12 12.93 26.09 3.61
CA LYS A 12 12.12 24.89 3.86
C LYS A 12 13.00 23.66 4.09
N VAL A 13 14.08 23.50 3.33
CA VAL A 13 15.09 22.44 3.53
C VAL A 13 15.72 22.59 4.92
N ARG A 14 16.18 23.79 5.27
CA ARG A 14 16.77 24.07 6.59
C ARG A 14 15.83 23.73 7.74
N LEU A 15 14.55 24.06 7.63
CA LEU A 15 13.53 23.74 8.63
C LEU A 15 13.28 22.22 8.74
N ALA A 16 13.17 21.54 7.60
CA ALA A 16 12.96 20.10 7.54
C ALA A 16 14.15 19.34 8.14
N ASP A 17 15.37 19.63 7.69
CA ASP A 17 16.61 19.03 8.20
C ASP A 17 16.79 19.28 9.69
N GLY A 18 16.52 20.52 10.13
CA GLY A 18 16.55 20.87 11.54
C GLY A 18 15.57 20.06 12.38
N ALA A 19 14.38 19.77 11.86
CA ALA A 19 13.41 18.91 12.54
C ALA A 19 13.88 17.45 12.61
N VAL A 20 14.36 16.90 11.50
CA VAL A 20 14.87 15.52 11.42
C VAL A 20 16.06 15.31 12.36
N LYS A 21 17.05 16.22 12.33
CA LYS A 21 18.25 16.17 13.19
C LYS A 21 17.90 16.24 14.68
N ARG A 22 16.89 17.04 15.08
CA ARG A 22 16.42 17.10 16.48
C ARG A 22 15.83 15.78 16.99
N HIS A 23 15.35 14.93 16.08
CA HIS A 23 14.81 13.62 16.41
C HIS A 23 15.79 12.48 16.09
N GLY A 24 17.09 12.79 15.97
CA GLY A 24 18.15 11.79 15.80
C GLY A 24 18.33 11.30 14.36
N GLY A 25 17.71 11.94 13.37
CA GLY A 25 17.96 11.64 11.98
C GLY A 25 19.32 12.18 11.52
N GLU A 26 19.97 11.42 10.65
CA GLU A 26 21.29 11.73 10.10
C GLU A 26 21.18 12.04 8.61
N GLU A 27 22.16 12.78 8.10
CA GLU A 27 22.24 13.06 6.68
C GLU A 27 22.67 11.81 5.93
N LEU A 28 21.92 11.43 4.90
CA LEU A 28 22.29 10.32 4.04
C LEU A 28 23.48 10.73 3.17
N GLY A 29 24.42 9.82 2.96
CA GLY A 29 25.57 10.05 2.08
C GLY A 29 25.17 10.22 0.61
N GLU A 30 26.14 10.41 -0.27
CA GLU A 30 25.86 10.68 -1.69
C GLU A 30 25.47 9.44 -2.50
N LYS A 31 25.68 8.24 -1.96
CA LYS A 31 25.51 6.99 -2.68
C LYS A 31 24.26 6.23 -2.25
N ILE A 32 23.83 5.27 -3.07
CA ILE A 32 22.68 4.40 -2.75
C ILE A 32 22.98 3.57 -1.51
N GLU A 33 24.23 3.12 -1.38
CA GLU A 33 24.70 2.31 -0.25
C GLU A 33 24.60 3.09 1.08
N ASP A 34 24.59 4.43 1.01
CA ASP A 34 24.37 5.32 2.15
C ASP A 34 22.87 5.54 2.44
N GLY A 35 21.98 4.82 1.76
CA GLY A 35 20.53 4.93 1.88
C GLY A 35 19.90 6.03 1.02
N ASN A 36 20.68 6.78 0.24
CA ASN A 36 20.19 7.91 -0.57
C ASN A 36 19.53 7.46 -1.87
N ILE A 37 18.40 6.75 -1.73
CA ILE A 37 17.60 6.27 -2.86
C ILE A 37 16.98 7.43 -3.65
N ALA A 38 16.66 8.54 -3.00
CA ALA A 38 16.02 9.69 -3.63
C ALA A 38 16.89 10.29 -4.74
N ARG A 39 18.18 10.56 -4.46
CA ARG A 39 19.09 11.10 -5.47
C ARG A 39 19.27 10.15 -6.65
N TRP A 40 19.43 8.85 -6.37
CA TRP A 40 19.52 7.85 -7.43
C TRP A 40 18.24 7.78 -8.28
N HIS A 41 17.08 7.77 -7.64
CA HIS A 41 15.78 7.66 -8.29
C HIS A 41 15.47 8.90 -9.15
N TYR A 42 15.58 10.10 -8.58
CA TYR A 42 15.18 11.35 -9.22
C TYR A 42 16.23 11.92 -10.19
N GLU A 43 17.53 11.77 -9.92
CA GLU A 43 18.59 12.39 -10.74
C GLU A 43 19.26 11.41 -11.70
N LYS A 44 19.42 10.14 -11.31
CA LYS A 44 20.26 9.19 -12.09
C LYS A 44 19.46 8.24 -12.98
N HIS A 45 18.28 7.79 -12.55
CA HIS A 45 17.56 6.73 -13.25
C HIS A 45 16.27 7.16 -13.94
N GLY A 46 15.65 8.29 -13.55
CA GLY A 46 14.72 9.08 -14.36
C GLY A 46 13.49 8.38 -14.99
N PHE A 47 13.23 7.11 -14.68
CA PHE A 47 12.12 6.34 -15.26
C PHE A 47 11.38 5.52 -14.18
N TRP A 48 10.12 5.93 -14.02
CA TRP A 48 8.90 5.23 -13.63
C TRP A 48 9.00 3.99 -12.74
N GLN A 49 8.33 4.12 -11.59
CA GLN A 49 7.89 3.10 -10.64
C GLN A 49 8.89 2.63 -9.57
N ASN A 50 8.73 3.18 -8.36
CA ASN A 50 9.18 2.58 -7.10
C ASN A 50 8.77 1.09 -6.96
N TRP A 51 7.68 0.70 -7.64
CA TRP A 51 7.16 -0.66 -7.69
C TRP A 51 8.08 -1.71 -8.30
N HIS A 52 9.00 -1.33 -9.20
CA HIS A 52 9.92 -2.29 -9.80
C HIS A 52 10.75 -3.03 -8.75
N ALA A 53 11.04 -2.40 -7.61
CA ALA A 53 11.81 -3.02 -6.54
C ALA A 53 11.13 -4.24 -5.91
N LEU A 54 9.79 -4.33 -5.99
CA LEU A 54 9.03 -5.46 -5.47
C LEU A 54 8.81 -6.56 -6.54
N TRP A 55 8.95 -6.24 -7.82
CA TRP A 55 8.94 -7.23 -8.88
C TRP A 55 10.22 -8.06 -8.85
N ASN A 56 10.06 -9.39 -8.83
CA ASN A 56 11.18 -10.34 -8.80
C ASN A 56 12.13 -10.18 -7.60
N ILE A 57 11.72 -9.52 -6.50
CA ILE A 57 12.58 -9.34 -5.31
C ILE A 57 13.05 -10.66 -4.69
N ALA A 58 12.24 -11.72 -4.76
CA ALA A 58 12.59 -13.08 -4.35
C ALA A 58 13.13 -13.95 -5.50
N GLY A 59 13.24 -13.40 -6.72
CA GLY A 59 13.70 -14.07 -7.93
C GLY A 59 12.69 -14.00 -9.10
N PRO A 60 13.10 -14.41 -10.32
CA PRO A 60 12.24 -14.35 -11.51
C PRO A 60 10.93 -15.13 -11.34
N GLY A 61 9.80 -14.47 -11.56
CA GLY A 61 8.47 -15.05 -11.45
C GLY A 61 7.78 -14.82 -10.11
N CYS A 62 8.38 -14.06 -9.19
CA CYS A 62 7.67 -13.52 -8.05
C CYS A 62 7.01 -12.15 -8.38
N VAL A 63 5.80 -11.96 -7.88
CA VAL A 63 4.97 -10.78 -8.13
C VAL A 63 4.43 -10.23 -6.81
N PRO A 64 4.28 -8.90 -6.69
CA PRO A 64 3.63 -8.28 -5.54
C PRO A 64 2.11 -8.41 -5.66
N CYS A 65 1.50 -8.73 -4.53
CA CYS A 65 0.08 -8.66 -4.27
C CYS A 65 -0.12 -7.59 -3.19
N SER A 66 -0.32 -6.35 -3.62
CA SER A 66 -0.29 -5.20 -2.73
C SER A 66 -1.60 -4.95 -1.98
N THR A 67 -1.47 -4.43 -0.77
CA THR A 67 -2.58 -4.08 0.13
C THR A 67 -2.51 -2.61 0.55
N GLU A 68 -2.06 -1.74 -0.37
CA GLU A 68 -1.80 -0.33 -0.08
C GLU A 68 -3.01 0.41 0.47
N HIS A 69 -2.73 1.29 1.42
CA HIS A 69 -3.77 1.93 2.21
C HIS A 69 -3.26 3.19 2.89
N HIS A 70 -4.18 4.09 3.19
CA HIS A 70 -3.95 5.21 4.07
C HIS A 70 -4.29 4.86 5.51
N VAL A 71 -3.48 5.34 6.45
CA VAL A 71 -3.81 5.35 7.88
C VAL A 71 -3.35 6.66 8.54
N PRO A 72 -4.00 7.08 9.63
CA PRO A 72 -3.42 8.10 10.49
C PRO A 72 -2.08 7.61 11.08
N ILE A 73 -1.05 8.43 11.05
CA ILE A 73 0.32 8.10 11.47
C ILE A 73 0.39 7.56 12.91
N HIS A 74 -0.44 8.08 13.80
CA HIS A 74 -0.50 7.62 15.20
C HIS A 74 -1.04 6.17 15.34
N ARG A 75 -1.71 5.65 14.30
CA ARG A 75 -2.22 4.26 14.23
C ARG A 75 -1.20 3.29 13.63
N MET A 76 -0.08 3.77 13.08
CA MET A 76 0.94 2.90 12.48
C MET A 76 1.42 1.78 13.42
N PRO A 77 1.70 2.02 14.72
CA PRO A 77 2.09 0.93 15.62
C PRO A 77 1.01 -0.16 15.79
N ASP A 78 -0.27 0.21 15.77
CA ASP A 78 -1.37 -0.76 15.81
C ASP A 78 -1.46 -1.56 14.50
N MET A 79 -1.26 -0.88 13.37
CA MET A 79 -1.26 -1.54 12.06
C MET A 79 -0.11 -2.54 11.94
N PHE A 80 1.11 -2.19 12.38
CA PHE A 80 2.23 -3.14 12.39
C PHE A 80 1.95 -4.37 13.25
N ARG A 81 1.39 -4.19 14.45
CA ARG A 81 0.95 -5.33 15.28
C ARG A 81 -0.10 -6.20 14.59
N ALA A 82 -1.00 -5.59 13.82
CA ALA A 82 -2.00 -6.32 13.05
C ALA A 82 -1.37 -7.13 11.91
N PHE A 83 -0.35 -6.60 11.23
CA PHE A 83 0.46 -7.34 10.26
C PHE A 83 1.20 -8.52 10.91
N GLU A 84 1.92 -8.28 12.01
CA GLU A 84 2.66 -9.33 12.74
C GLU A 84 1.73 -10.48 13.15
N LYS A 85 0.58 -10.14 13.75
CA LYS A 85 -0.43 -11.12 14.15
C LYS A 85 -0.99 -11.89 12.94
N TRP A 86 -1.34 -11.19 11.86
CA TRP A 86 -1.84 -11.83 10.64
C TRP A 86 -0.81 -12.79 10.05
N GLU A 87 0.46 -12.41 10.06
CA GLU A 87 1.56 -13.22 9.56
C GLU A 87 1.76 -14.48 10.42
N GLU A 88 1.67 -14.35 11.74
CA GLU A 88 1.69 -15.50 12.66
C GLU A 88 0.52 -16.47 12.41
N GLU A 89 -0.71 -15.94 12.31
CA GLU A 89 -1.92 -16.73 12.06
C GLU A 89 -1.91 -17.45 10.69
N ASN A 90 -1.20 -16.89 9.70
CA ASN A 90 -1.15 -17.43 8.33
C ASN A 90 0.21 -18.06 7.99
N ARG A 91 1.12 -18.23 8.96
CA ARG A 91 2.51 -18.69 8.75
C ARG A 91 2.62 -19.96 7.90
N SER A 92 1.82 -20.99 8.23
CA SER A 92 1.84 -22.27 7.51
C SER A 92 1.40 -22.13 6.04
N LEU A 93 0.47 -21.22 5.75
CA LEU A 93 0.01 -20.93 4.41
C LEU A 93 1.03 -20.09 3.62
N LEU A 94 1.68 -19.13 4.28
CA LEU A 94 2.78 -18.34 3.71
C LEU A 94 3.97 -19.22 3.32
N GLU A 95 4.39 -20.11 4.23
CA GLU A 95 5.46 -21.10 3.97
C GLU A 95 5.10 -22.01 2.79
N LYS A 96 3.86 -22.51 2.74
CA LYS A 96 3.36 -23.34 1.63
C LYS A 96 3.35 -22.58 0.29
N ALA A 97 3.04 -21.29 0.31
CA ALA A 97 3.04 -20.44 -0.87
C ALA A 97 4.46 -19.96 -1.27
N GLY A 98 5.46 -20.12 -0.39
CA GLY A 98 6.75 -19.47 -0.53
C GLY A 98 6.62 -17.93 -0.59
N ALA A 99 5.65 -17.39 0.15
CA ALA A 99 5.27 -15.99 0.13
C ALA A 99 5.86 -15.21 1.32
N PHE A 100 6.08 -13.92 1.12
CA PHE A 100 6.59 -12.99 2.13
C PHE A 100 5.62 -11.83 2.30
N SER A 101 5.21 -11.51 3.52
CA SER A 101 4.47 -10.28 3.81
C SER A 101 5.40 -9.16 4.26
N GLY A 102 4.95 -7.92 4.09
CA GLY A 102 5.67 -6.78 4.66
C GLY A 102 5.07 -5.43 4.29
N VAL A 103 5.75 -4.41 4.79
CA VAL A 103 5.57 -3.00 4.44
C VAL A 103 6.86 -2.55 3.75
N SER A 104 6.78 -2.02 2.53
CA SER A 104 7.94 -1.54 1.78
C SER A 104 8.22 -0.07 2.05
N THR A 105 7.18 0.76 2.00
CA THR A 105 7.31 2.21 1.97
C THR A 105 6.18 2.85 2.78
N THR A 106 6.47 3.98 3.40
CA THR A 106 5.48 4.78 4.11
C THR A 106 5.71 6.24 3.77
N ILE A 107 4.70 6.88 3.19
CA ILE A 107 4.81 8.23 2.63
C ILE A 107 3.81 9.13 3.37
N LEU A 108 4.27 10.29 3.86
CA LEU A 108 3.38 11.28 4.46
C LEU A 108 2.63 12.04 3.36
N CYS A 109 1.35 11.75 3.17
CA CYS A 109 0.52 12.34 2.11
C CYS A 109 -0.15 13.67 2.52
N GLY A 110 -0.19 13.97 3.82
CA GLY A 110 -0.69 15.24 4.33
C GLY A 110 -1.12 15.18 5.79
N HIS A 111 -0.96 16.29 6.51
CA HIS A 111 -1.25 16.42 7.94
C HIS A 111 -0.69 15.24 8.76
N THR A 112 -1.56 14.31 9.15
CA THR A 112 -1.24 13.14 9.96
C THR A 112 -1.57 11.83 9.23
N THR A 113 -1.80 11.85 7.92
CA THR A 113 -2.12 10.64 7.14
C THR A 113 -0.89 10.18 6.38
N VAL A 114 -0.60 8.90 6.50
CA VAL A 114 0.44 8.22 5.73
C VAL A 114 -0.20 7.24 4.76
N GLU A 115 0.34 7.18 3.56
CA GLU A 115 0.23 6.04 2.65
C GLU A 115 1.20 4.97 3.10
N VAL A 116 0.73 3.73 3.10
CA VAL A 116 1.50 2.55 3.48
C VAL A 116 1.45 1.58 2.33
N ASP A 117 2.61 1.33 1.74
CA ASP A 117 2.78 0.34 0.70
C ASP A 117 3.07 -0.98 1.40
N SER A 118 2.05 -1.82 1.47
CA SER A 118 2.11 -3.13 2.11
C SER A 118 1.65 -4.22 1.16
N GLY A 119 1.85 -5.48 1.53
CA GLY A 119 1.35 -6.57 0.71
C GLY A 119 2.00 -7.90 0.98
N LEU A 120 1.97 -8.70 -0.07
CA LEU A 120 2.67 -9.97 -0.19
C LEU A 120 3.57 -9.93 -1.42
N VAL A 121 4.71 -10.59 -1.35
CA VAL A 121 5.44 -11.07 -2.51
C VAL A 121 5.15 -12.56 -2.63
N VAL A 122 4.65 -13.00 -3.79
CA VAL A 122 4.23 -14.38 -4.04
C VAL A 122 4.82 -14.91 -5.34
N TRP A 123 4.93 -16.22 -5.51
CA TRP A 123 5.29 -16.83 -6.78
C TRP A 123 4.08 -16.98 -7.69
N ASP A 124 4.12 -16.45 -8.92
CA ASP A 124 3.06 -16.70 -9.92
C ASP A 124 3.23 -18.08 -10.57
N ARG A 125 2.70 -19.10 -9.88
CA ARG A 125 2.60 -20.47 -10.40
C ARG A 125 1.14 -20.90 -10.42
N PRO A 126 0.65 -21.58 -11.47
CA PRO A 126 -0.77 -21.96 -11.59
C PRO A 126 -1.33 -22.67 -10.34
N GLU A 127 -0.56 -23.56 -9.73
CA GLU A 127 -0.91 -24.32 -8.54
C GLU A 127 -0.98 -23.48 -7.25
N LEU A 128 -0.33 -22.31 -7.22
CA LEU A 128 -0.32 -21.40 -6.08
C LEU A 128 -1.34 -20.27 -6.19
N ARG A 129 -1.89 -19.99 -7.37
CA ARG A 129 -2.77 -18.82 -7.62
C ARG A 129 -3.96 -18.73 -6.66
N SER A 130 -4.62 -19.86 -6.39
CA SER A 130 -5.75 -19.88 -5.45
C SER A 130 -5.32 -19.57 -4.02
N LEU A 131 -4.17 -20.11 -3.59
CA LEU A 131 -3.61 -19.86 -2.26
C LEU A 131 -3.12 -18.41 -2.12
N ASN A 132 -2.40 -17.90 -3.12
CA ASN A 132 -1.95 -16.51 -3.18
C ASN A 132 -3.15 -15.55 -3.11
N LYS A 133 -4.21 -15.82 -3.88
CA LYS A 133 -5.43 -15.02 -3.84
C LYS A 133 -6.11 -15.08 -2.47
N GLN A 134 -6.16 -16.25 -1.83
CA GLN A 134 -6.72 -16.40 -0.48
C GLN A 134 -5.94 -15.57 0.55
N LEU A 135 -4.62 -15.68 0.56
CA LEU A 135 -3.74 -14.90 1.45
C LEU A 135 -3.89 -13.41 1.18
N TRP A 136 -3.92 -13.00 -0.09
CA TRP A 136 -4.05 -11.60 -0.44
C TRP A 136 -5.37 -10.99 0.03
N ILE A 137 -6.49 -11.67 -0.22
CA ILE A 137 -7.82 -11.24 0.25
C ILE A 137 -7.87 -11.22 1.78
N SER A 138 -7.29 -12.20 2.47
CA SER A 138 -7.30 -12.23 3.94
C SER A 138 -6.50 -11.06 4.53
N GLN A 139 -5.36 -10.69 3.92
CA GLN A 139 -4.59 -9.52 4.32
C GLN A 139 -5.35 -8.22 4.05
N MET A 140 -6.03 -8.08 2.89
CA MET A 140 -6.90 -6.93 2.63
C MET A 140 -7.99 -6.77 3.70
N HIS A 141 -8.66 -7.88 4.07
CA HIS A 141 -9.65 -7.85 5.15
C HIS A 141 -9.05 -7.41 6.48
N MET A 142 -7.84 -7.87 6.81
CA MET A 142 -7.13 -7.43 8.01
C MET A 142 -6.87 -5.92 7.96
N VAL A 143 -6.33 -5.40 6.86
CA VAL A 143 -6.04 -3.97 6.69
C VAL A 143 -7.29 -3.12 6.87
N ILE A 144 -8.39 -3.47 6.16
CA ILE A 144 -9.66 -2.74 6.24
C ILE A 144 -10.22 -2.74 7.67
N LYS A 145 -10.24 -3.91 8.33
CA LYS A 145 -10.78 -4.05 9.70
C LYS A 145 -9.95 -3.29 10.75
N ASN A 146 -8.67 -3.04 10.48
CA ASN A 146 -7.79 -2.26 11.35
C ASN A 146 -7.77 -0.76 11.00
N GLY A 147 -8.65 -0.31 10.10
CA GLY A 147 -8.83 1.10 9.75
C GLY A 147 -7.97 1.59 8.59
N GLY A 148 -7.34 0.68 7.84
CA GLY A 148 -6.66 1.01 6.59
C GLY A 148 -7.66 1.35 5.48
N MET A 149 -7.47 2.50 4.85
CA MET A 149 -8.31 2.97 3.74
C MET A 149 -7.59 2.79 2.40
N PRO A 150 -7.95 1.80 1.57
CA PRO A 150 -7.35 1.65 0.24
C PRO A 150 -7.69 2.82 -0.67
N TYR A 151 -6.75 3.19 -1.55
CA TYR A 151 -6.96 4.24 -2.54
C TYR A 151 -6.94 3.69 -3.99
N MET A 152 -6.25 2.57 -4.24
CA MET A 152 -6.32 1.81 -5.50
C MET A 152 -7.05 0.48 -5.29
N THR A 153 -8.37 0.48 -5.45
CA THR A 153 -9.19 -0.65 -5.01
C THR A 153 -9.26 -1.84 -5.98
N GLY A 154 -8.85 -1.68 -7.25
CA GLY A 154 -8.90 -2.78 -8.23
C GLY A 154 -10.25 -3.53 -8.25
N GLU A 155 -10.25 -4.80 -8.64
CA GLU A 155 -11.42 -5.67 -8.45
C GLU A 155 -11.45 -6.27 -7.04
N LEU A 156 -10.37 -6.94 -6.63
CA LEU A 156 -10.34 -7.71 -5.38
C LEU A 156 -10.48 -6.84 -4.14
N TYR A 157 -9.78 -5.72 -4.06
CA TYR A 157 -9.87 -4.83 -2.90
C TYR A 157 -11.25 -4.16 -2.82
N SER A 158 -11.85 -3.81 -3.96
CA SER A 158 -13.21 -3.26 -4.00
C SER A 158 -14.25 -4.26 -3.49
N GLN A 159 -14.08 -5.54 -3.80
CA GLN A 159 -14.90 -6.62 -3.24
C GLN A 159 -14.63 -6.80 -1.75
N ALA A 160 -13.36 -6.79 -1.33
CA ALA A 160 -12.94 -6.89 0.07
C ALA A 160 -13.52 -5.77 0.95
N LEU A 161 -13.66 -4.54 0.44
CA LEU A 161 -14.34 -3.43 1.12
C LEU A 161 -15.80 -3.76 1.43
N VAL A 162 -16.50 -4.39 0.49
CA VAL A 162 -17.90 -4.79 0.67
C VAL A 162 -18.00 -5.97 1.62
N ASP A 163 -17.16 -6.99 1.44
CA ASP A 163 -17.14 -8.20 2.26
C ASP A 163 -16.76 -7.90 3.72
N ALA A 164 -15.92 -6.89 3.95
CA ALA A 164 -15.55 -6.40 5.28
C ALA A 164 -16.57 -5.41 5.87
N ALA A 165 -17.70 -5.15 5.20
CA ALA A 165 -18.73 -4.20 5.61
C ALA A 165 -18.18 -2.78 5.86
N ALA A 166 -17.26 -2.30 5.02
CA ALA A 166 -16.65 -0.97 5.14
C ALA A 166 -17.64 0.18 4.89
N PHE A 167 -18.79 -0.12 4.27
CA PHE A 167 -19.84 0.85 3.98
C PHE A 167 -21.09 0.52 4.81
N PRO A 168 -21.75 1.54 5.43
CA PRO A 168 -23.08 1.34 6.00
C PRO A 168 -24.07 0.87 4.93
N GLU A 169 -24.92 -0.10 5.26
CA GLU A 169 -25.85 -0.71 4.28
C GLU A 169 -26.73 0.34 3.55
N PRO A 170 -27.32 1.35 4.21
CA PRO A 170 -28.12 2.35 3.50
C PRO A 170 -27.32 3.15 2.46
N TYR A 171 -26.05 3.45 2.77
CA TYR A 171 -25.17 4.14 1.84
C TYR A 171 -24.79 3.23 0.67
N PHE A 172 -24.50 1.96 0.94
CA PHE A 172 -24.13 1.04 -0.12
C PHE A 172 -25.32 0.75 -1.06
N GLU A 173 -26.55 0.63 -0.54
CA GLU A 173 -27.76 0.51 -1.36
C GLU A 173 -28.02 1.70 -2.28
N LEU A 174 -27.70 2.92 -1.81
CA LEU A 174 -27.71 4.10 -2.67
C LEU A 174 -26.73 3.92 -3.84
N LEU A 175 -25.50 3.46 -3.58
CA LEU A 175 -24.52 3.20 -4.64
C LEU A 175 -24.99 2.09 -5.60
N ARG A 176 -25.60 1.01 -5.11
CA ARG A 176 -26.17 -0.07 -5.96
C ARG A 176 -27.26 0.48 -6.87
N THR A 177 -28.13 1.33 -6.34
CA THR A 177 -29.21 1.97 -7.09
C THR A 177 -28.64 2.85 -8.20
N LEU A 178 -27.70 3.74 -7.88
CA LEU A 178 -27.02 4.59 -8.87
C LEU A 178 -26.35 3.77 -9.96
N LYS A 179 -25.64 2.70 -9.61
CA LYS A 179 -25.00 1.80 -10.56
C LYS A 179 -26.01 1.15 -11.51
N ARG A 180 -27.12 0.62 -10.99
CA ARG A 180 -28.17 -0.02 -11.81
C ARG A 180 -28.88 0.97 -12.72
N THR A 181 -29.06 2.22 -12.27
CA THR A 181 -29.69 3.27 -13.08
C THR A 181 -28.78 3.76 -14.20
N LEU A 182 -27.50 4.01 -13.91
CA LEU A 182 -26.56 4.61 -14.85
C LEU A 182 -25.86 3.59 -15.76
N ASP A 183 -25.67 2.36 -15.29
CA ASP A 183 -25.05 1.27 -16.05
C ASP A 183 -25.86 -0.03 -15.92
N PRO A 184 -27.08 -0.07 -16.49
CA PRO A 184 -28.00 -1.21 -16.37
C PRO A 184 -27.45 -2.50 -16.99
N ASN A 185 -26.54 -2.39 -17.97
CA ASN A 185 -25.91 -3.53 -18.64
C ASN A 185 -24.58 -3.95 -18.00
N ARG A 186 -24.14 -3.26 -16.93
CA ARG A 186 -22.93 -3.55 -16.15
C ARG A 186 -21.65 -3.61 -17.00
N ILE A 187 -21.53 -2.72 -17.98
CA ILE A 187 -20.36 -2.69 -18.87
C ILE A 187 -19.18 -1.92 -18.25
N LEU A 188 -19.44 -1.05 -17.28
CA LEU A 188 -18.41 -0.23 -16.64
C LEU A 188 -17.85 -0.94 -15.41
N SER A 189 -16.58 -1.38 -15.46
CA SER A 189 -15.88 -2.02 -14.33
C SER A 189 -16.65 -3.21 -13.70
N PRO A 190 -16.96 -4.26 -14.49
CA PRO A 190 -17.74 -5.39 -14.00
C PRO A 190 -17.09 -6.06 -12.78
N GLY A 191 -17.90 -6.45 -11.80
CA GLY A 191 -17.46 -7.23 -10.63
C GLY A 191 -16.81 -6.40 -9.52
N LYS A 192 -16.46 -5.13 -9.75
CA LYS A 192 -16.00 -4.25 -8.68
C LYS A 192 -17.12 -4.00 -7.66
N TYR A 193 -16.76 -3.93 -6.38
CA TYR A 193 -17.69 -3.71 -5.27
C TYR A 193 -18.87 -4.70 -5.24
N ARG A 194 -18.74 -5.92 -5.79
CA ARG A 194 -19.85 -6.90 -5.88
C ARG A 194 -21.06 -6.39 -6.70
N LEU A 195 -20.87 -5.44 -7.63
CA LEU A 195 -21.93 -4.86 -8.48
C LEU A 195 -21.86 -5.32 -9.93
#